data_AF-A0A2T0W1P6-F1
#
_entry.id   AF-A0A2T0W1P6-F1
#
_cell.length_a   1.000
_cell.length_b   1.000
_cell.length_c   1.000
_cell.angle_alpha   90.00
_cell.angle_beta   90.00
_cell.angle_gamma   90.00
#
_symmetry.space_group_name_H-M   'P 1'
#
loop_
_entity.id
_entity.type
_entity.pdbx_description
1 polymer ?
#
loop_
_entity_poly.entity_id
_entity_poly.type
_entity_poly.pdbx_seq_one_letter_code
_entity_poly.pdbx_strand_id
1 'polypeptide(L)'
;MFGFIIAAAAGFLTPQIETIIAPFVKGIEEHIVIAETEKRLVAFMVAMLIAGIASAILYSGTAFWVVAGGVLGYFGTRIVEAVKKFFDERNASE
;
A
#
# COMPACT_ATOMS: atom_id res chain seq x y z
N MET A 1 12.81 -3.22 12.15
CA MET A 1 12.18 -1.96 11.70
C MET A 1 12.25 -1.77 10.20
N PHE A 2 13.28 -2.23 9.50
CA PHE A 2 13.36 -2.11 8.03
C PHE A 2 12.16 -2.74 7.32
N GLY A 3 11.66 -3.92 7.75
CA GLY A 3 10.46 -4.51 7.17
C GLY A 3 9.22 -3.61 7.24
N PHE A 4 9.06 -2.84 8.32
CA PHE A 4 7.99 -1.84 8.44
C PHE A 4 8.17 -0.71 7.42
N ILE A 5 9.38 -0.15 7.34
CA ILE A 5 9.68 0.98 6.45
C ILE A 5 9.53 0.56 4.98
N ILE A 6 10.05 -0.60 4.62
CA ILE A 6 9.93 -1.19 3.28
C ILE A 6 8.46 -1.41 2.94
N ALA A 7 7.68 -1.97 3.87
CA ALA A 7 6.25 -2.17 3.63
C ALA A 7 5.50 -0.84 3.52
N ALA A 8 5.82 0.16 4.33
CA ALA A 8 5.23 1.50 4.20
C ALA A 8 5.54 2.14 2.85
N ALA A 9 6.79 2.04 2.38
CA ALA A 9 7.15 2.51 1.05
C ALA A 9 6.41 1.72 -0.04
N ALA A 10 6.35 0.40 0.05
CA ALA A 10 5.64 -0.45 -0.91
C ALA A 10 4.13 -0.14 -0.96
N GLY A 11 3.50 0.01 0.21
CA GLY A 11 2.10 0.40 0.32
C GLY A 11 1.84 1.76 -0.31
N PHE A 12 2.69 2.75 -0.05
CA PHE A 12 2.59 4.08 -0.65
C PHE A 12 2.76 4.05 -2.17
N LEU A 13 3.65 3.20 -2.69
CA LEU A 13 3.92 3.04 -4.11
C LEU A 13 2.90 2.16 -4.87
N THR A 14 1.84 1.71 -4.19
CA THR A 14 0.80 0.87 -4.81
C THR A 14 0.20 1.46 -6.09
N PRO A 15 -0.14 2.77 -6.19
CA PRO A 15 -0.69 3.35 -7.43
C PRO A 15 0.27 3.25 -8.63
N GLN A 16 1.58 3.35 -8.38
CA GLN A 16 2.62 3.18 -9.39
C GLN A 16 2.73 1.71 -9.79
N ILE A 17 2.69 0.80 -8.81
CA ILE A 17 2.69 -0.65 -9.04
C ILE A 17 1.49 -1.05 -9.89
N GLU A 18 0.30 -0.52 -9.62
CA GLU A 18 -0.92 -0.75 -10.42
C GLU A 18 -0.69 -0.45 -11.90
N THR A 19 -0.04 0.67 -12.20
CA THR A 19 0.28 1.07 -13.58
C THR A 19 1.29 0.11 -14.22
N ILE A 20 2.31 -0.33 -13.46
CA ILE A 20 3.36 -1.23 -13.94
C ILE A 20 2.79 -2.63 -14.23
N ILE A 21 1.89 -3.13 -13.37
CA ILE A 21 1.35 -4.49 -13.49
C ILE A 21 0.10 -4.56 -14.37
N ALA A 22 -0.48 -3.43 -14.78
CA ALA A 22 -1.66 -3.38 -15.65
C ALA A 22 -1.62 -4.32 -16.88
N PRO A 23 -0.50 -4.44 -17.65
CA PRO A 23 -0.45 -5.40 -18.76
C PRO A 23 -0.54 -6.86 -18.32
N PHE A 24 0.03 -7.20 -17.15
CA PHE A 24 -0.05 -8.55 -16.59
C PHE A 24 -1.47 -8.86 -16.12
N VAL A 25 -2.13 -7.90 -15.46
CA VAL A 25 -3.52 -8.03 -15.01
C VAL A 25 -4.45 -8.26 -16.20
N LYS A 26 -4.28 -7.51 -17.30
CA LYS A 26 -5.05 -7.71 -18.54
C LYS A 26 -4.90 -9.12 -19.14
N GLY A 27 -3.70 -9.70 -19.10
CA GLY A 27 -3.50 -11.07 -19.55
C GLY A 27 -4.17 -12.12 -18.67
N ILE A 28 -4.31 -11.82 -17.36
CA ILE A 28 -5.00 -12.68 -16.40
C ILE A 28 -6.52 -12.54 -16.53
N GLU A 29 -7.03 -11.35 -16.91
CA GLU A 29 -8.46 -11.08 -17.12
C GLU A 29 -9.12 -12.04 -18.12
N GLU A 30 -8.36 -12.61 -19.05
CA GLU A 30 -8.85 -13.64 -19.99
C GLU A 30 -9.27 -14.96 -19.29
N HIS A 31 -8.75 -15.19 -18.08
CA HIS A 31 -8.98 -16.43 -17.32
C HIS A 31 -9.69 -16.17 -15.98
N ILE A 32 -9.52 -15.00 -15.38
CA ILE A 32 -10.08 -14.61 -14.09
C ILE A 32 -10.62 -13.19 -14.20
N VAL A 33 -11.94 -13.01 -14.04
CA VAL A 33 -12.55 -11.68 -14.05
C VAL A 33 -12.06 -10.88 -12.84
N ILE A 34 -11.38 -9.76 -13.10
CA ILE A 34 -10.91 -8.80 -12.08
C ILE A 34 -11.67 -7.50 -12.30
N ALA A 35 -12.40 -7.03 -11.29
CA ALA A 35 -13.12 -5.78 -11.39
C ALA A 35 -12.15 -4.58 -11.41
N GLU A 36 -12.55 -3.47 -12.03
CA GLU A 36 -11.75 -2.23 -12.03
C GLU A 36 -11.41 -1.76 -10.60
N THR A 37 -12.33 -1.95 -9.65
CA THR A 37 -12.12 -1.63 -8.23
C THR A 37 -11.11 -2.54 -7.54
N GLU A 38 -10.83 -3.71 -8.09
CA GLU A 38 -9.91 -4.71 -7.53
C GLU A 38 -8.48 -4.56 -8.07
N LYS A 39 -8.27 -3.88 -9.20
CA LYS A 39 -6.93 -3.68 -9.79
C LYS A 39 -5.94 -3.07 -8.81
N ARG A 40 -6.39 -2.06 -8.07
CA ARG A 40 -5.59 -1.43 -7.01
C ARG A 40 -5.34 -2.35 -5.81
N LEU A 41 -6.28 -3.24 -5.50
CA LEU A 41 -6.10 -4.24 -4.45
C LEU A 41 -5.07 -5.30 -4.88
N VAL A 42 -5.12 -5.77 -6.13
CA VAL A 42 -4.13 -6.69 -6.69
C VAL A 42 -2.74 -6.05 -6.66
N ALA A 43 -2.63 -4.78 -7.05
CA ALA A 43 -1.37 -4.03 -6.95
C ALA A 43 -0.86 -3.95 -5.51
N PHE A 44 -1.74 -3.71 -4.55
CA PHE A 44 -1.39 -3.71 -3.12
C PHE A 44 -0.89 -5.09 -2.67
N MET A 45 -1.55 -6.18 -3.08
CA MET A 45 -1.11 -7.54 -2.77
C MET A 45 0.29 -7.82 -3.32
N VAL A 46 0.56 -7.43 -4.57
CA VAL A 46 1.90 -7.54 -5.18
C VAL A 46 2.93 -6.73 -4.38
N ALA A 47 2.61 -5.49 -4.01
CA ALA A 47 3.47 -4.64 -3.19
C ALA A 47 3.81 -5.30 -1.84
N MET A 48 2.79 -5.88 -1.18
CA MET A 48 2.93 -6.55 0.10
C MET A 48 3.75 -7.84 0.01
N LEU A 49 3.62 -8.60 -1.09
CA LEU A 49 4.45 -9.78 -1.33
C LEU A 49 5.92 -9.37 -1.51
N ILE A 50 6.20 -8.32 -2.29
CA ILE A 50 7.56 -7.79 -2.46
C ILE A 50 8.12 -7.34 -1.11
N ALA A 51 7.34 -6.61 -0.31
CA ALA A 51 7.74 -6.17 1.01
C ALA A 51 8.01 -7.35 1.98
N GLY A 52 7.19 -8.39 1.94
CA GLY A 52 7.36 -9.61 2.72
C GLY A 52 8.64 -10.36 2.35
N ILE A 53 8.92 -10.52 1.05
CA ILE A 53 10.14 -11.14 0.54
C ILE A 53 11.37 -10.32 0.99
N ALA A 54 11.34 -9.00 0.80
CA ALA A 54 12.43 -8.12 1.21
C ALA A 54 12.66 -8.15 2.74
N SER A 55 11.58 -8.16 3.52
CA SER A 55 11.63 -8.28 4.98
C SER A 55 12.25 -9.61 5.43
N ALA A 56 11.91 -10.72 4.76
CA ALA A 56 12.47 -12.04 5.04
C ALA A 56 13.96 -12.11 4.70
N ILE A 57 14.38 -11.60 3.54
CA ILE A 57 15.80 -11.55 3.13
C ILE A 57 16.64 -10.74 4.12
N LEU A 58 16.08 -9.64 4.63
CA LEU A 58 16.76 -8.75 5.58
C LEU A 58 16.61 -9.19 7.03
N TYR A 59 15.96 -10.33 7.29
CA TYR A 59 15.62 -10.83 8.64
C TYR A 59 15.02 -9.73 9.53
N SER A 60 14.18 -8.86 8.95
CA SER A 60 13.79 -7.60 9.60
C SER A 60 12.29 -7.41 9.65
N GLY A 61 11.76 -7.32 10.87
CA GLY A 61 10.33 -7.07 11.13
C GLY A 61 9.55 -8.37 11.28
N THR A 62 8.51 -8.32 12.11
CA THR A 62 7.52 -9.39 12.21
C THR A 62 6.45 -9.19 11.15
N ALA A 63 5.66 -10.24 10.87
CA ALA A 63 4.50 -10.12 9.98
C ALA A 63 3.58 -8.94 10.37
N PHE A 64 3.37 -8.74 11.67
CA PHE A 64 2.63 -7.60 12.19
C PHE A 64 3.19 -6.26 11.69
N TRP A 65 4.50 -6.03 11.82
CA TRP A 65 5.12 -4.78 11.43
C TRP A 65 5.14 -4.55 9.91
N VAL A 66 5.27 -5.62 9.13
CA VAL A 66 5.17 -5.54 7.66
C VAL A 66 3.74 -5.14 7.27
N VAL A 67 2.72 -5.78 7.82
CA VAL A 67 1.32 -5.44 7.54
C VAL A 67 0.97 -4.03 7.99
N ALA A 68 1.35 -3.66 9.22
CA ALA A 68 1.12 -2.31 9.75
C ALA A 68 1.78 -1.24 8.87
N GLY A 69 3.03 -1.46 8.45
CA GLY A 69 3.73 -0.57 7.53
C GLY A 69 3.00 -0.45 6.21
N GLY A 70 2.66 -1.57 5.57
CA GLY A 70 1.93 -1.61 4.30
C GLY A 70 0.62 -0.84 4.30
N VAL A 71 -0.21 -1.08 5.32
CA VAL A 71 -1.50 -0.39 5.47
C VAL A 71 -1.29 1.11 5.67
N LEU A 72 -0.37 1.51 6.56
CA LEU A 72 -0.08 2.94 6.79
C LEU A 72 0.49 3.61 5.54
N GLY A 73 1.32 2.92 4.77
CA GLY A 73 1.85 3.40 3.51
C GLY A 73 0.74 3.64 2.49
N TYR A 74 -0.12 2.65 2.29
CA TYR A 74 -1.22 2.71 1.34
C TYR A 74 -2.22 3.84 1.64
N PHE A 75 -2.54 4.03 2.92
CA PHE A 75 -3.45 5.10 3.35
C PHE A 75 -2.73 6.41 3.72
N GLY A 76 -1.41 6.50 3.55
CA GLY A 76 -0.61 7.58 4.14
C GLY A 76 -1.07 8.99 3.76
N THR A 77 -1.34 9.22 2.47
CA THR A 77 -1.83 10.54 2.00
C THR A 77 -3.20 10.87 2.59
N ARG A 78 -4.11 9.90 2.62
CA ARG A 78 -5.47 10.07 3.17
C ARG A 78 -5.46 10.33 4.66
N ILE A 79 -4.56 9.65 5.40
CA ILE A 79 -4.37 9.88 6.83
C ILE A 79 -3.88 11.31 7.06
N VAL A 80 -2.87 11.76 6.29
CA VAL A 80 -2.33 13.12 6.42
C VAL A 80 -3.39 14.18 6.10
N GLU A 81 -4.19 13.96 5.05
CA GLU A 81 -5.29 14.85 4.68
C GLU A 81 -6.37 14.92 5.77
N ALA A 82 -6.77 13.78 6.33
CA ALA A 82 -7.74 13.72 7.42
C ALA A 82 -7.24 14.44 8.67
N VAL A 83 -5.95 14.28 9.00
CA VAL A 83 -5.32 14.96 10.14
C VAL A 83 -5.25 16.47 9.91
N LYS A 84 -4.84 16.91 8.70
CA LYS A 84 -4.82 18.35 8.36
C LYS A 84 -6.20 18.97 8.51
N LYS A 85 -7.22 18.34 7.93
CA LYS A 85 -8.61 18.79 8.02
C LYS A 85 -9.08 18.92 9.47
N PHE A 86 -8.74 17.96 10.33
CA PHE A 86 -9.08 18.02 11.75
C PHE A 86 -8.44 19.22 12.48
N PHE A 87 -7.18 19.55 12.17
CA PHE A 87 -6.53 20.73 12.75
C PHE A 87 -7.11 22.04 12.20
N ASP A 88 -7.40 22.10 10.91
CA ASP A 88 -8.00 23.29 10.29
C ASP A 88 -9.40 23.57 10.86
N GLU A 89 -10.23 22.55 11.06
CA GLU A 89 -11.54 22.67 11.70
C GLU A 89 -11.45 23.16 13.14
N ARG A 90 -10.46 22.66 13.91
CA ARG A 90 -10.22 23.14 15.28
C ARG A 90 -9.80 24.60 15.33
N ASN A 91 -8.87 25.00 14.46
CA ASN A 91 -8.38 26.38 14.41
C ASN A 91 -9.44 27.37 13.92
N ALA A 92 -10.41 26.93 13.09
CA ALA A 92 -11.52 27.75 12.65
C ALA A 92 -12.64 27.89 13.71
N SER A 93 -12.60 27.08 14.77
CA SER A 93 -13.56 27.10 15.88
C SER A 93 -13.09 27.87 17.12
N GLU A 94 -11.83 28.32 17.14
CA GLU A 94 -11.25 29.26 18.14
C GLU A 94 -11.27 30.70 17.61
#